data_AF-A0A9X8YLT1-F1
#
_entry.id   AF-A0A9X8YLT1-F1
#
_cell.length_a   1.000
_cell.length_b   1.000
_cell.length_c   1.000
_cell.angle_alpha   90.00
_cell.angle_beta   90.00
_cell.angle_gamma   90.00
#
_symmetry.space_group_name_H-M   'P 1'
#
loop_
_entity.id
_entity.type
_entity.pdbx_description
1 polymer ?
#
loop_
_entity_poly.entity_id
_entity_poly.type
_entity_poly.pdbx_seq_one_letter_code
_entity_poly.pdbx_strand_id
1 'polypeptide(L)' 'QDAQLIEGGVVDILGVNYYQPRRVQAKAGRRAEGPIASPEDLFSYYAMPGRKINPHRGWEIYEKGLYDILMDL' A
#
# COMPACT_ATOMS: atom_id res chain seq x y z
N GLN A 1 -27.57 10.02 0.64
CA GLN A 1 -28.01 9.14 1.74
C GLN A 1 -26.83 8.32 2.25
N ASP A 2 -26.16 7.54 1.40
CA ASP A 2 -25.01 6.72 1.81
C ASP A 2 -23.81 7.52 2.33
N ALA A 3 -23.49 8.66 1.72
CA ALA A 3 -22.39 9.51 2.20
C ALA A 3 -22.58 9.96 3.66
N GLN A 4 -23.81 10.34 4.04
CA GLN A 4 -24.14 10.74 5.41
C GLN A 4 -24.09 9.55 6.38
N LEU A 5 -24.47 8.35 5.91
CA LEU A 5 -24.38 7.13 6.70
C LEU A 5 -22.92 6.73 6.97
N ILE A 6 -22.05 6.83 5.95
CA ILE A 6 -20.61 6.54 6.08
C ILE A 6 -19.93 7.55 6.99
N GLU A 7 -20.27 8.84 6.87
CA GLU A 7 -19.75 9.90 7.74
C GLU A 7 -20.07 9.65 9.21
N GLY A 8 -21.27 9.16 9.53
CA GLY A 8 -21.65 8.76 10.89
C GLY A 8 -21.05 7.44 11.36
N GLY A 9 -20.43 6.65 10.47
CA GLY A 9 -19.92 5.30 10.73
C GLY A 9 -18.45 5.24 11.15
N VAL A 10 -17.95 6.25 11.86
CA VAL A 10 -16.57 6.26 12.37
C VAL A 10 -16.40 5.15 13.42
N VAL A 11 -15.32 4.37 13.30
CA VAL A 11 -15.05 3.23 14.19
C VAL A 11 -14.40 3.66 15.50
N ASP A 12 -14.73 2.98 16.61
CA ASP A 12 -14.12 3.23 17.93
C ASP A 12 -12.69 2.71 18.04
N ILE A 13 -12.39 1.61 17.33
CA ILE A 13 -11.09 0.93 17.36
C ILE A 13 -10.70 0.56 15.93
N LEU A 14 -9.46 0.87 15.56
CA LEU A 14 -8.88 0.48 14.29
C LEU A 14 -7.82 -0.60 14.49
N GLY A 15 -8.08 -1.80 13.98
CA GLY A 15 -7.10 -2.88 13.90
C GLY A 15 -6.28 -2.77 12.62
N VAL A 16 -4.95 -2.75 12.74
CA VAL A 16 -4.03 -2.58 11.60
C VAL A 16 -3.29 -3.88 11.31
N ASN A 17 -3.37 -4.33 10.07
CA ASN A 17 -2.66 -5.50 9.58
C ASN A 17 -1.40 -5.08 8.81
N TYR A 18 -0.23 -5.56 9.24
CA TYR A 18 1.03 -5.29 8.54
C TYR A 18 1.86 -6.57 8.38
N TYR A 19 2.36 -6.80 7.16
CA TYR A 19 3.07 -8.03 6.81
C TYR A 19 4.30 -7.81 5.93
N GLN A 20 4.19 -6.93 4.93
CA GLN A 20 5.28 -6.55 4.05
C GLN A 20 5.10 -5.09 3.62
N PRO A 21 6.18 -4.35 3.33
CA PRO A 21 6.05 -3.03 2.74
C PRO A 21 5.57 -3.14 1.29
N ARG A 22 4.91 -2.10 0.81
CA ARG A 22 4.62 -1.92 -0.62
C ARG A 22 5.46 -0.76 -1.14
N ARG A 23 6.39 -1.06 -2.04
CA ARG A 23 7.22 -0.05 -2.70
C ARG A 23 6.74 0.15 -4.13
N VAL A 24 6.62 1.41 -4.53
CA VAL A 24 6.17 1.80 -5.86
C VAL A 24 7.16 2.79 -6.47
N GLN A 25 7.12 2.88 -7.79
CA GLN A 25 7.87 3.83 -8.59
C GLN A 25 6.96 4.39 -9.70
N ALA A 26 7.46 5.42 -10.40
CA ALA A 26 6.78 5.95 -11.57
C ALA A 26 6.43 4.80 -12.55
N LYS A 27 5.23 4.86 -13.13
CA LYS A 27 4.74 3.86 -14.08
C LYS A 27 5.77 3.66 -15.19
N ALA A 28 6.31 2.45 -15.29
CA ALA A 28 7.20 2.05 -16.37
C ALA A 28 6.38 1.81 -17.65
N GLY A 29 6.91 2.24 -18.80
CA GLY A 29 6.25 2.08 -20.10
C GLY A 29 5.16 3.13 -20.37
N ARG A 30 4.21 2.78 -21.25
CA ARG A 30 3.13 3.70 -21.66
C ARG A 30 2.12 3.85 -20.53
N ARG A 31 1.75 5.09 -20.21
CA ARG A 31 0.63 5.40 -19.31
C ARG A 31 -0.69 5.02 -19.98
N ALA A 32 -1.68 4.63 -19.18
CA ALA A 32 -3.02 4.42 -19.69
C ALA A 32 -3.53 5.73 -20.31
N GLU A 33 -3.99 5.66 -21.56
CA GLU A 33 -4.61 6.82 -22.25
C GLU A 33 -6.13 6.86 -22.07
N GLY A 34 -6.69 5.79 -21.48
CA GLY A 34 -8.10 5.68 -21.13
C GLY A 34 -8.34 5.89 -19.62
N PRO A 35 -9.59 5.67 -19.16
CA PRO A 35 -9.90 5.72 -17.74
C PRO A 35 -9.06 4.72 -16.95
N ILE A 36 -8.70 5.11 -15.73
CA ILE A 36 -7.96 4.26 -14.79
C ILE A 36 -8.87 3.09 -14.39
N ALA A 37 -8.43 1.86 -14.66
CA ALA A 37 -9.17 0.65 -14.34
C ALA A 37 -8.66 0.00 -13.05
N SER A 38 -7.38 0.18 -12.73
CA SER A 38 -6.75 -0.31 -11.51
C SER A 38 -5.75 0.72 -10.94
N PRO A 39 -5.49 0.72 -9.63
CA PRO A 39 -4.45 1.57 -9.04
C PRO A 39 -3.09 1.39 -9.73
N GLU A 40 -2.77 0.17 -10.15
CA GLU A 40 -1.54 -0.17 -10.86
C GLU A 40 -1.40 0.54 -12.21
N ASP A 41 -2.44 1.14 -12.78
CA ASP A 41 -2.32 1.98 -13.98
C ASP A 41 -1.51 3.26 -13.71
N LEU A 42 -1.42 3.67 -12.43
CA LEU A 42 -0.78 4.90 -11.99
C LEU A 42 0.67 4.70 -11.54
N PHE A 43 1.06 3.48 -11.17
CA PHE A 43 2.39 3.18 -10.65
C PHE A 43 2.91 1.81 -11.09
N SER A 44 4.22 1.61 -10.98
CA SER A 44 4.83 0.29 -11.07
C SER A 44 5.32 -0.15 -9.69
N TYR A 45 5.30 -1.45 -9.42
CA TYR A 45 5.98 -1.98 -8.24
C TYR A 45 7.49 -1.75 -8.34
N TYR A 46 8.11 -1.47 -7.20
CA TYR A 46 9.55 -1.29 -7.10
C TYR A 46 10.16 -2.34 -6.19
N ALA A 47 11.06 -3.16 -6.76
CA ALA A 47 11.82 -4.14 -6.00
C ALA A 47 13.13 -3.50 -5.53
N MET A 48 13.16 -2.99 -4.30
CA MET A 48 14.34 -2.29 -3.77
C MET A 48 15.57 -3.22 -3.76
N PRO A 49 16.71 -2.79 -4.34
CA PRO A 49 17.98 -3.51 -4.25
C PRO A 49 18.44 -3.63 -2.79
N GLY A 50 18.95 -4.79 -2.41
CA GLY A 50 19.43 -5.03 -1.05
C GLY A 50 18.33 -5.17 0.02
N ARG A 51 17.04 -5.19 -0.36
CA ARG A 51 15.94 -5.41 0.59
C ARG A 51 16.07 -6.77 1.27
N LYS A 52 15.76 -6.83 2.57
CA LYS A 52 15.67 -8.08 3.32
C LYS A 52 14.45 -8.87 2.83
N ILE A 53 14.60 -10.15 2.55
CA ILE A 53 13.54 -11.00 1.98
C ILE A 53 13.30 -12.21 2.89
N ASN A 54 12.03 -12.54 3.10
CA ASN A 54 11.63 -13.85 3.58
C ASN A 54 11.79 -14.88 2.44
N PRO A 55 12.74 -15.83 2.52
CA PRO A 55 13.05 -16.74 1.42
C PRO A 55 11.91 -17.73 1.11
N HIS A 56 11.01 -17.98 2.05
CA HIS A 56 9.91 -18.93 1.87
C HIS A 56 8.67 -18.31 1.22
N ARG A 57 8.50 -16.99 1.31
CA ARG A 57 7.31 -16.27 0.79
C ARG A 57 7.62 -15.23 -0.28
N GLY A 58 8.90 -14.87 -0.46
CA GLY A 58 9.33 -13.80 -1.37
C GLY A 58 8.97 -12.38 -0.90
N TRP A 59 8.46 -12.24 0.33
CA TRP A 59 8.05 -10.95 0.89
C TRP A 59 9.24 -10.17 1.41
N GLU A 60 9.22 -8.86 1.17
CA GLU A 60 10.17 -7.96 1.81
C GLU A 60 9.88 -7.89 3.32
N ILE A 61 10.95 -7.91 4.11
CA ILE A 61 10.89 -7.68 5.55
C ILE A 61 11.35 -6.24 5.79
N TYR A 62 10.47 -5.41 6.34
CA TYR A 62 10.76 -4.03 6.75
C TYR A 62 10.08 -3.74 8.09
N GLU A 63 10.76 -4.09 9.19
CA GLU A 63 10.20 -4.05 10.54
C GLU A 63 9.85 -2.62 10.99
N LYS A 64 10.59 -1.62 10.49
CA LYS A 64 10.35 -0.20 10.77
C LYS A 64 8.99 0.28 10.25
N GLY A 65 8.38 -0.41 9.28
CA GLY A 65 7.06 -0.05 8.74
C GLY A 65 5.97 0.02 9.80
N LEU A 66 6.04 -0.77 10.87
CA LEU A 66 5.10 -0.68 11.99
C LEU A 66 5.18 0.68 12.69
N TYR A 67 6.40 1.18 12.96
CA TYR A 67 6.59 2.48 13.58
C TYR A 67 6.10 3.60 12.66
N ASP A 68 6.47 3.53 11.38
CA ASP A 68 6.09 4.54 10.39
C ASP A 68 4.55 4.64 10.26
N ILE A 69 3.85 3.49 10.23
CA ILE A 69 2.38 3.43 10.18
C ILE A 69 1.75 4.06 11.41
N LEU A 70 2.20 3.68 12.62
CA LEU A 70 1.57 4.12 13.87
C LEU A 70 1.88 5.57 14.25
N MET A 71 2.87 6.20 13.62
CA MET A 71 3.18 7.62 13.81
C MET A 71 2.35 8.56 12.94
N ASP A 72 1.80 8.07 11.83
CA ASP A 72 1.06 8.86 10.82
C ASP A 72 -0.45 8.52 10.79
N LEU A 73 -0.89 7.65 11.71
CA LEU A 73 -2.26 7.14 11.81
C LEU A 73 -3.19 8.09 12.57
#